data_AF-A0A9Q9ATB3-F1
#
_entry.id   AF-A0A9Q9ATB3-F1
#
_cell.length_a   1.000
_cell.length_b   1.000
_cell.length_c   1.000
_cell.angle_alpha   90.00
_cell.angle_beta   90.00
_cell.angle_gamma   90.00
#
_symmetry.space_group_name_H-M   'P 1'
#
loop_
_entity.id
_entity.type
_entity.pdbx_description
1 polymer ?
#
loop_
_entity_poly.entity_id
_entity_poly.type
_entity_poly.pdbx_seq_one_letter_code
_entity_poly.pdbx_strand_id
1 'polypeptide(L)'
;MAELTEDIPEGLKWTNLKGQHLVDYATFRKDAAADVEGLQSSDTADSLFGKNNDQHNLAQALAQLQKARQIRVVNAVNKTYNSFGVDAYEETCGLYPQWTGRLCKKGQPVCIFSSAILDAQTMKLYRESSTRLEADRKTGPAAGKVSMEVLRSILVFDNLTMFVMPLCSLTACRAARATPVSKMVLLVDISGLGWSQMWNLKGYVQDFINILSTCFPEVLDKVFITGASGAFPTIWNLIKRWADAETIRKFVILSPNEVLPSLQEYIEMENIPTAFGGLHELGIGTRPDLDRTIKTALEWEPEKDQELPEGPLKWDAGTIAVAVGSVQGVQRENSFASVAI
;
A
#
# COMPACT_ATOMS: atom_id res chain seq x y z
N MET A 1 31.88 -7.94 -1.78
CA MET A 1 30.54 -7.67 -1.24
C MET A 1 30.04 -6.41 -1.91
N ALA A 2 29.27 -6.56 -2.99
CA ALA A 2 28.77 -5.43 -3.77
C ALA A 2 27.58 -4.80 -3.03
N GLU A 3 27.62 -3.49 -2.84
CA GLU A 3 26.49 -2.70 -2.36
C GLU A 3 25.36 -2.79 -3.40
N LEU A 4 24.20 -3.29 -2.97
CA LEU A 4 22.95 -3.29 -3.73
C LEU A 4 22.57 -1.83 -4.02
N THR A 5 22.84 -1.38 -5.23
CA THR A 5 22.28 -0.15 -5.80
C THR A 5 20.89 -0.51 -6.30
N GLU A 6 19.90 -0.29 -5.43
CA GLU A 6 18.47 -0.49 -5.66
C GLU A 6 17.92 0.62 -6.57
N ASP A 7 18.10 0.50 -7.87
CA ASP A 7 17.48 1.44 -8.82
C ASP A 7 16.01 1.06 -9.04
N ILE A 8 15.13 1.47 -8.12
CA ILE A 8 13.70 1.68 -8.44
C ILE A 8 13.63 2.81 -9.48
N PRO A 9 12.67 2.85 -10.43
CA PRO A 9 12.56 3.95 -11.37
C PRO A 9 12.69 5.30 -10.65
N GLU A 10 13.67 6.12 -11.07
CA GLU A 10 13.96 7.40 -10.46
C GLU A 10 12.66 8.19 -10.24
N GLY A 11 12.41 8.61 -8.99
CA GLY A 11 11.38 9.59 -8.66
C GLY A 11 10.15 9.12 -7.88
N LEU A 12 10.07 7.86 -7.41
CA LEU A 12 9.13 7.56 -6.32
C LEU A 12 9.66 8.20 -5.03
N LYS A 13 9.01 9.25 -4.53
CA LYS A 13 9.43 9.97 -3.32
C LYS A 13 8.46 9.72 -2.18
N TRP A 14 8.98 9.38 -1.00
CA TRP A 14 8.24 9.51 0.24
C TRP A 14 7.82 10.96 0.42
N THR A 15 6.53 11.16 0.61
CA THR A 15 5.89 12.48 0.53
C THR A 15 5.12 12.70 1.83
N ASN A 16 5.37 13.78 2.58
CA ASN A 16 4.65 14.00 3.85
C ASN A 16 3.15 14.27 3.63
N LEU A 17 2.39 14.36 4.73
CA LEU A 17 0.96 14.69 4.73
C LEU A 17 0.57 16.04 4.08
N LYS A 18 1.53 16.82 3.58
CA LYS A 18 1.30 18.08 2.88
C LYS A 18 1.67 18.01 1.39
N GLY A 19 1.97 16.82 0.86
CA GLY A 19 2.32 16.68 -0.55
C GLY A 19 3.74 17.10 -0.90
N GLN A 20 4.59 17.39 0.10
CA GLN A 20 5.99 17.71 -0.15
C GLN A 20 6.76 16.41 -0.35
N HIS A 21 7.53 16.31 -1.44
CA HIS A 21 8.38 15.16 -1.75
C HIS A 21 9.72 15.29 -1.05
N LEU A 22 10.09 14.32 -0.21
CA LEU A 22 11.14 14.54 0.80
C LEU A 22 12.33 13.61 0.68
N VAL A 23 12.11 12.35 0.33
CA VAL A 23 13.19 11.35 0.24
C VAL A 23 12.81 10.33 -0.83
N ASP A 24 13.75 9.92 -1.69
CA ASP A 24 13.49 8.81 -2.61
C ASP A 24 13.10 7.55 -1.82
N TYR A 25 12.09 6.83 -2.29
CA TYR A 25 11.48 5.73 -1.56
C TYR A 25 12.44 4.55 -1.37
N ALA A 26 13.45 4.41 -2.23
CA ALA A 26 14.59 3.50 -2.05
C ALA A 26 15.40 3.88 -0.79
N THR A 27 15.76 5.16 -0.68
CA THR A 27 16.47 5.74 0.47
C THR A 27 15.64 5.74 1.75
N PHE A 28 14.31 5.87 1.65
CA PHE A 28 13.41 5.70 2.79
C PHE A 28 13.45 4.28 3.35
N ARG A 29 13.64 3.28 2.47
CA ARG A 29 13.53 1.87 2.83
C ARG A 29 14.75 1.29 3.51
N LYS A 30 15.98 1.80 3.31
CA LYS A 30 17.20 1.19 3.90
C LYS A 30 17.04 0.90 5.40
N ASP A 31 17.22 -0.37 5.79
CA ASP A 31 17.16 -0.86 7.17
C ASP A 31 18.47 -0.57 7.94
N ALA A 32 19.11 0.58 7.70
CA ALA A 32 20.37 0.94 8.35
C ALA A 32 20.11 1.80 9.60
N ALA A 33 20.46 1.28 10.78
CA ALA A 33 20.34 2.01 12.04
C ALA A 33 21.13 3.35 12.04
N ALA A 34 22.27 3.39 11.34
CA ALA A 34 23.10 4.59 11.18
C ALA A 34 22.38 5.75 10.45
N ASP A 35 21.42 5.45 9.57
CA ASP A 35 20.65 6.45 8.82
C ASP A 35 19.52 7.08 9.66
N VAL A 36 19.15 6.46 10.79
CA VAL A 36 18.19 7.03 11.75
C VAL A 36 18.86 8.05 12.68
N GLU A 37 20.11 7.79 13.07
CA GLU A 37 20.92 8.72 13.86
C GLU A 37 21.29 9.98 13.05
N GLY A 38 21.59 9.83 11.75
CA GLY A 38 21.84 10.97 10.85
C GLY A 38 20.63 11.89 10.61
N LEU A 39 19.41 11.43 10.86
CA LEU A 39 18.18 12.23 10.77
C LEU A 39 17.89 13.06 12.03
N GLN A 40 18.69 12.94 13.11
CA GLN A 40 18.41 13.62 14.38
C GLN A 40 18.94 15.05 14.46
N SER A 41 19.78 15.51 13.53
CA SER A 41 20.26 16.90 13.50
C SER A 41 19.31 17.80 12.69
N SER A 42 19.14 19.05 13.15
CA SER A 42 18.37 20.09 12.45
C SER A 42 18.90 20.37 11.04
N ASP A 43 20.20 20.18 10.82
CA ASP A 43 20.88 20.40 9.54
C ASP A 43 20.46 19.38 8.46
N THR A 44 19.99 18.20 8.87
CA THR A 44 19.45 17.18 7.97
C THR A 44 18.05 17.55 7.44
N ALA A 45 17.30 18.39 8.17
CA ALA A 45 15.99 18.86 7.72
C ALA A 45 16.13 19.83 6.54
N ASP A 46 16.98 20.83 6.66
CA ASP A 46 17.13 21.87 5.63
C ASP A 46 17.74 21.32 4.33
N SER A 47 18.58 20.29 4.42
CA SER A 47 19.17 19.59 3.27
C SER A 47 18.20 18.63 2.57
N LEU A 48 17.29 17.97 3.31
CA LEU A 48 16.28 17.08 2.73
C LEU A 48 15.05 17.83 2.22
N PHE A 49 14.69 18.97 2.82
CA PHE A 49 13.40 19.62 2.60
C PHE A 49 13.48 21.00 1.93
N GLY A 50 14.69 21.54 1.76
CA GLY A 50 14.95 22.83 1.10
C GLY A 50 14.61 24.06 1.97
N LYS A 51 15.45 25.09 1.87
CA LYS A 51 15.42 26.29 2.73
C LYS A 51 14.18 27.20 2.61
N ASN A 52 13.30 26.96 1.64
CA ASN A 52 12.16 27.85 1.32
C ASN A 52 10.81 27.39 1.92
N ASN A 53 10.81 26.35 2.75
CA ASN A 53 9.60 25.83 3.38
C ASN A 53 9.43 26.38 4.81
N ASP A 54 8.18 26.59 5.23
CA ASP A 54 7.83 26.98 6.60
C ASP A 54 8.43 25.99 7.62
N GLN A 55 9.26 26.49 8.54
CA GLN A 55 10.04 25.69 9.49
C GLN A 55 9.18 24.78 10.38
N HIS A 56 7.95 25.20 10.71
CA HIS A 56 7.03 24.36 11.49
C HIS A 56 6.63 23.11 10.71
N ASN A 57 6.45 23.24 9.39
CA ASN A 57 6.08 22.13 8.51
C ASN A 57 7.25 21.19 8.30
N LEU A 58 8.48 21.71 8.26
CA LEU A 58 9.70 20.91 8.16
C LEU A 58 9.92 20.04 9.40
N ALA A 59 9.72 20.60 10.60
CA ALA A 59 9.85 19.83 11.84
C ALA A 59 8.83 18.68 11.93
N GLN A 60 7.57 18.92 11.52
CA GLN A 60 6.54 17.89 11.47
C GLN A 60 6.87 16.80 10.44
N ALA A 61 7.33 17.19 9.25
CA ALA A 61 7.73 16.28 8.19
C ALA A 61 8.90 15.39 8.62
N LEU A 62 9.91 15.98 9.29
CA LEU A 62 11.04 15.24 9.84
C LEU A 62 10.60 14.25 10.91
N ALA A 63 9.79 14.69 11.87
CA ALA A 63 9.31 13.83 12.95
C ALA A 63 8.50 12.64 12.40
N GLN A 64 7.68 12.87 11.38
CA GLN A 64 6.94 11.83 10.69
C GLN A 64 7.89 10.82 10.00
N LEU A 65 8.87 11.30 9.26
CA LEU A 65 9.87 10.47 8.59
C LEU A 65 10.68 9.63 9.59
N GLN A 66 11.13 10.25 10.69
CA GLN A 66 11.84 9.58 11.78
C GLN A 66 10.99 8.47 12.40
N LYS A 67 9.72 8.75 12.70
CA LYS A 67 8.78 7.75 13.24
C LYS A 67 8.58 6.59 12.26
N ALA A 68 8.39 6.89 10.97
CA ALA A 68 8.22 5.89 9.93
C ALA A 68 9.46 4.99 9.81
N ARG A 69 10.67 5.57 9.73
CA ARG A 69 11.93 4.81 9.70
C ARG A 69 12.13 3.98 10.97
N GLN A 70 11.83 4.54 12.14
CA GLN A 70 11.98 3.79 13.38
C GLN A 70 11.06 2.56 13.42
N ILE A 71 9.82 2.67 12.92
CA ILE A 71 8.93 1.52 12.76
C ILE A 71 9.57 0.48 11.83
N ARG A 72 10.13 0.89 10.68
CA ARG A 72 10.73 -0.04 9.72
C ARG A 72 11.95 -0.78 10.29
N VAL A 73 12.90 -0.04 10.86
CA VAL A 73 14.15 -0.60 11.41
C VAL A 73 13.88 -1.53 12.60
N VAL A 74 13.08 -1.09 13.58
CA VAL A 74 12.81 -1.88 14.80
C VAL A 74 12.07 -3.18 14.50
N ASN A 75 11.29 -3.22 13.42
CA ASN A 75 10.55 -4.41 13.01
C ASN A 75 11.24 -5.17 11.85
N ALA A 76 12.44 -4.76 11.43
CA ALA A 76 13.18 -5.34 10.31
C ALA A 76 12.28 -5.55 9.08
N VAL A 77 11.55 -4.49 8.67
CA VAL A 77 10.47 -4.61 7.69
C VAL A 77 10.96 -5.16 6.36
N ASN A 78 12.11 -4.73 5.82
CA ASN A 78 12.55 -5.26 4.52
C ASN A 78 13.01 -6.72 4.63
N LYS A 79 13.73 -7.07 5.71
CA LYS A 79 14.09 -8.47 5.95
C LYS A 79 12.85 -9.34 6.04
N THR A 80 11.84 -8.87 6.76
CA THR A 80 10.55 -9.55 6.89
C THR A 80 9.89 -9.67 5.53
N TYR A 81 9.79 -8.59 4.75
CA TYR A 81 9.19 -8.58 3.41
C TYR A 81 9.80 -9.64 2.49
N ASN A 82 11.13 -9.78 2.47
CA ASN A 82 11.82 -10.74 1.61
C ASN A 82 11.72 -12.21 2.08
N SER A 83 11.29 -12.47 3.32
CA SER A 83 11.27 -13.82 3.91
C SER A 83 9.91 -14.26 4.46
N PHE A 84 8.91 -13.38 4.43
CA PHE A 84 7.58 -13.64 4.99
C PHE A 84 6.91 -14.83 4.30
N GLY A 85 6.19 -15.65 5.08
CA GLY A 85 5.49 -16.82 4.56
C GLY A 85 4.41 -16.42 3.56
N VAL A 86 4.44 -16.99 2.36
CA VAL A 86 3.51 -16.65 1.26
C VAL A 86 2.06 -16.89 1.67
N ASP A 87 1.74 -18.01 2.32
CA ASP A 87 0.38 -18.30 2.78
C ASP A 87 -0.17 -17.22 3.73
N ALA A 88 0.66 -16.78 4.68
CA ALA A 88 0.31 -15.70 5.61
C ALA A 88 0.23 -14.35 4.89
N TYR A 89 1.06 -14.12 3.88
CA TYR A 89 0.98 -12.91 3.06
C TYR A 89 -0.37 -12.85 2.33
N GLU A 90 -0.75 -13.91 1.63
CA GLU A 90 -2.01 -14.00 0.87
C GLU A 90 -3.24 -13.91 1.77
N GLU A 91 -3.22 -14.54 2.95
CA GLU A 91 -4.26 -14.35 3.99
C GLU A 91 -4.43 -12.86 4.33
N THR A 92 -3.33 -12.10 4.37
CA THR A 92 -3.36 -10.66 4.67
C THR A 92 -3.93 -9.87 3.50
N CYS A 93 -3.52 -10.18 2.27
CA CYS A 93 -3.91 -9.43 1.08
C CYS A 93 -5.43 -9.29 0.96
N GLY A 94 -6.19 -10.34 1.27
CA GLY A 94 -7.66 -10.29 1.22
C GLY A 94 -8.31 -9.32 2.21
N LEU A 95 -7.59 -8.85 3.23
CA LEU A 95 -8.13 -8.00 4.29
C LEU A 95 -7.83 -6.51 4.09
N TYR A 96 -6.95 -6.15 3.16
CA TYR A 96 -6.53 -4.78 2.92
C TYR A 96 -6.84 -4.35 1.48
N PRO A 97 -6.72 -3.06 1.12
CA PRO A 97 -6.91 -2.62 -0.26
C PRO A 97 -6.08 -3.43 -1.26
N GLN A 98 -6.76 -4.00 -2.26
CA GLN A 98 -6.12 -4.79 -3.32
C GLN A 98 -6.19 -4.06 -4.65
N TRP A 99 -5.08 -4.04 -5.39
CA TRP A 99 -5.09 -3.55 -6.76
C TRP A 99 -5.91 -4.47 -7.65
N THR A 100 -6.75 -3.89 -8.50
CA THR A 100 -7.61 -4.64 -9.42
C THR A 100 -6.87 -5.17 -10.65
N GLY A 101 -5.65 -4.69 -10.90
CA GLY A 101 -4.95 -4.87 -12.18
C GLY A 101 -5.29 -3.78 -13.21
N ARG A 102 -6.17 -2.83 -12.84
CA ARG A 102 -6.63 -1.73 -13.69
C ARG A 102 -6.09 -0.37 -13.24
N LEU A 103 -6.11 0.59 -14.17
CA LEU A 103 -5.64 1.95 -13.96
C LEU A 103 -6.78 2.96 -14.11
N CYS A 104 -6.70 4.07 -13.39
CA CYS A 104 -7.56 5.22 -13.58
C CYS A 104 -7.07 6.03 -14.81
N LYS A 105 -7.84 7.06 -15.22
CA LYS A 105 -7.51 7.92 -16.36
C LYS A 105 -6.16 8.65 -16.22
N LYS A 106 -5.65 8.81 -14.99
CA LYS A 106 -4.32 9.37 -14.69
C LYS A 106 -3.19 8.33 -14.66
N GLY A 107 -3.47 7.06 -14.94
CA GLY A 107 -2.49 5.97 -14.85
C GLY A 107 -2.22 5.46 -13.43
N GLN A 108 -3.01 5.86 -12.43
CA GLN A 108 -2.87 5.37 -11.06
C GLN A 108 -3.57 4.03 -10.87
N PRO A 109 -3.04 3.11 -10.04
CA PRO A 109 -3.72 1.86 -9.72
C PRO A 109 -5.10 2.11 -9.10
N VAL A 110 -6.09 1.37 -9.60
CA VAL A 110 -7.44 1.30 -9.02
C VAL A 110 -7.46 0.14 -8.04
N CYS A 111 -7.61 0.45 -6.75
CA CYS A 111 -7.69 -0.52 -5.67
C CYS A 111 -9.11 -0.65 -5.14
N ILE A 112 -9.45 -1.82 -4.62
CA ILE A 112 -10.75 -2.12 -4.01
C ILE A 112 -10.59 -2.60 -2.57
N PHE A 113 -11.59 -2.30 -1.75
CA PHE A 113 -11.74 -2.86 -0.41
C PHE A 113 -13.23 -2.99 -0.08
N SER A 114 -13.60 -4.05 0.64
CA SER A 114 -14.97 -4.23 1.14
C SER A 114 -15.00 -4.63 2.60
N SER A 115 -15.87 -3.99 3.38
CA SER A 115 -16.09 -4.38 4.78
C SER A 115 -16.76 -5.74 4.92
N ALA A 116 -17.38 -6.28 3.86
CA ALA A 116 -18.03 -7.57 3.90
C ALA A 116 -17.04 -8.71 4.20
N ILE A 117 -15.77 -8.55 3.83
CA ILE A 117 -14.71 -9.52 4.14
C ILE A 117 -14.33 -9.49 5.62
N LEU A 118 -14.58 -8.39 6.34
CA LEU A 118 -14.23 -8.25 7.75
C LEU A 118 -15.31 -8.81 8.69
N ASP A 119 -15.80 -10.03 8.41
CA ASP A 119 -16.74 -10.73 9.27
C ASP A 119 -16.06 -11.29 10.54
N ALA A 120 -16.87 -11.73 11.51
CA ALA A 120 -16.37 -12.17 12.81
C ALA A 120 -15.47 -13.42 12.74
N GLN A 121 -15.76 -14.36 11.83
CA GLN A 121 -14.97 -15.58 11.66
C GLN A 121 -13.64 -15.26 10.98
N THR A 122 -13.67 -14.50 9.90
CA THR A 122 -12.46 -14.07 9.17
C THR A 122 -11.52 -13.30 10.09
N MET A 123 -12.03 -12.32 10.83
CA MET A 123 -11.22 -11.54 11.76
C MET A 123 -10.68 -12.37 12.94
N LYS A 124 -11.43 -13.38 13.39
CA LYS A 124 -10.96 -14.30 14.43
C LYS A 124 -9.77 -15.12 13.93
N LEU A 125 -9.90 -15.75 12.75
CA LEU A 125 -8.84 -16.56 12.16
C LEU A 125 -7.57 -15.73 11.90
N TYR A 126 -7.74 -14.52 11.36
CA TYR A 126 -6.62 -13.60 11.12
C TYR A 126 -5.88 -13.19 12.40
N ARG A 127 -6.62 -12.91 13.48
CA ARG A 127 -6.03 -12.58 14.79
C ARG A 127 -5.30 -13.77 15.41
N GLU A 128 -5.85 -14.97 15.30
CA GLU A 128 -5.21 -16.20 15.76
C GLU A 128 -3.93 -16.50 14.96
N SER A 129 -3.98 -16.35 13.63
CA SER A 129 -2.83 -16.44 12.73
C SER A 129 -1.74 -15.44 13.10
N SER A 130 -2.12 -14.17 13.28
CA SER A 130 -1.20 -13.10 13.69
C SER A 130 -0.59 -13.33 15.06
N THR A 131 -1.35 -13.90 16.01
CA THR A 131 -0.84 -14.26 17.35
C THR A 131 0.22 -15.36 17.29
N ARG A 132 0.03 -16.38 16.44
CA ARG A 132 1.02 -17.44 16.23
C ARG A 132 2.32 -16.88 15.65
N LEU A 133 2.21 -16.11 14.56
CA LEU A 133 3.36 -15.47 13.92
C LEU A 133 4.10 -14.51 14.87
N GLU A 134 3.38 -13.80 15.73
CA GLU A 134 3.97 -12.93 16.75
C GLU A 134 4.79 -13.72 17.79
N ALA A 135 4.32 -14.91 18.18
CA ALA A 135 5.05 -15.77 19.10
C ALA A 135 6.36 -16.28 18.48
N ASP A 136 6.34 -16.66 17.21
CA ASP A 136 7.53 -17.06 16.45
C ASP A 136 8.52 -15.89 16.33
N ARG A 137 8.02 -14.67 16.13
CA ARG A 137 8.85 -13.45 16.05
C ARG A 137 9.58 -13.12 17.35
N LYS A 138 8.94 -13.32 18.51
CA LYS A 138 9.49 -13.00 19.84
C LYS A 138 10.70 -13.85 20.24
N THR A 139 10.96 -14.96 19.54
CA THR A 139 12.14 -15.81 19.78
C THR A 139 13.38 -15.37 18.97
N GLY A 140 13.25 -14.35 18.10
CA GLY A 140 14.35 -13.80 17.29
C GLY A 140 14.87 -12.42 17.76
N PRO A 141 16.00 -11.94 17.22
CA PRO A 141 16.65 -10.67 17.60
C PRO A 141 15.85 -9.39 17.25
N ALA A 142 14.64 -9.53 16.69
CA ALA A 142 13.77 -8.44 16.23
C ALA A 142 12.38 -8.51 16.89
N ALA A 143 12.33 -8.58 18.23
CA ALA A 143 11.09 -8.40 19.00
C ALA A 143 10.60 -6.96 18.80
N GLY A 144 9.88 -6.73 17.69
CA GLY A 144 9.55 -5.40 17.25
C GLY A 144 8.38 -4.78 18.03
N LYS A 145 8.28 -3.45 17.94
CA LYS A 145 7.35 -2.65 18.77
C LYS A 145 5.90 -2.63 18.28
N VAL A 146 5.65 -3.02 17.02
CA VAL A 146 4.28 -3.06 16.47
C VAL A 146 3.73 -4.48 16.49
N SER A 147 2.41 -4.62 16.51
CA SER A 147 1.74 -5.93 16.43
C SER A 147 1.98 -6.58 15.06
N MET A 148 1.89 -7.90 15.01
CA MET A 148 1.92 -8.63 13.74
C MET A 148 0.83 -8.18 12.76
N GLU A 149 -0.35 -7.80 13.24
CA GLU A 149 -1.42 -7.26 12.38
C GLU A 149 -0.98 -5.97 11.67
N VAL A 150 -0.33 -5.06 12.41
CA VAL A 150 0.26 -3.83 11.88
C VAL A 150 1.38 -4.15 10.89
N LEU A 151 2.31 -5.06 11.25
CA LEU A 151 3.42 -5.44 10.40
C LEU A 151 2.94 -6.02 9.07
N ARG A 152 1.98 -6.95 9.11
CA ARG A 152 1.38 -7.56 7.93
C ARG A 152 0.75 -6.52 6.99
N SER A 153 0.06 -5.52 7.53
CA SER A 153 -0.47 -4.42 6.72
C SER A 153 0.63 -3.62 6.02
N ILE A 154 1.76 -3.34 6.70
CA ILE A 154 2.91 -2.65 6.12
C ILE A 154 3.43 -3.44 4.92
N LEU A 155 3.52 -4.77 5.02
CA LEU A 155 3.97 -5.62 3.91
C LEU A 155 3.04 -5.54 2.68
N VAL A 156 1.73 -5.47 2.89
CA VAL A 156 0.79 -5.33 1.77
C VAL A 156 0.95 -3.98 1.07
N PHE A 157 1.08 -2.89 1.81
CA PHE A 157 1.33 -1.56 1.23
C PHE A 157 2.71 -1.41 0.63
N ASP A 158 3.72 -2.07 1.19
CA ASP A 158 5.04 -2.15 0.59
C ASP A 158 4.95 -2.82 -0.79
N ASN A 159 4.15 -3.88 -0.99
CA ASN A 159 3.96 -4.42 -2.33
C ASN A 159 3.31 -3.43 -3.31
N LEU A 160 2.34 -2.64 -2.83
CA LEU A 160 1.73 -1.57 -3.63
C LEU A 160 2.77 -0.53 -4.07
N THR A 161 3.62 -0.06 -3.15
CA THR A 161 4.58 1.01 -3.44
C THR A 161 5.87 0.52 -4.11
N MET A 162 6.29 -0.71 -3.82
CA MET A 162 7.54 -1.28 -4.30
C MET A 162 7.41 -2.04 -5.61
N PHE A 163 6.21 -2.54 -5.94
CA PHE A 163 5.99 -3.30 -7.16
C PHE A 163 4.92 -2.68 -8.06
N VAL A 164 3.70 -2.50 -7.55
CA VAL A 164 2.55 -2.07 -8.36
C VAL A 164 2.72 -0.65 -8.91
N MET A 165 3.08 0.32 -8.08
CA MET A 165 3.26 1.71 -8.51
C MET A 165 4.40 1.90 -9.54
N PRO A 166 5.59 1.28 -9.35
CA PRO A 166 6.61 1.24 -10.39
C PRO A 166 6.10 0.57 -11.68
N LEU A 167 5.40 -0.56 -11.59
CA LEU A 167 4.81 -1.22 -12.77
C LEU A 167 3.84 -0.28 -13.51
N CYS A 168 2.97 0.42 -12.78
CA CYS A 168 2.06 1.42 -13.35
C CYS A 168 2.84 2.56 -14.02
N SER A 169 3.96 2.99 -13.45
CA SER A 169 4.81 4.04 -14.02
C SER A 169 5.49 3.61 -15.32
N LEU A 170 5.92 2.34 -15.40
CA LEU A 170 6.55 1.76 -16.60
C LEU A 170 5.54 1.51 -17.71
N THR A 171 4.30 1.19 -17.35
CA THR A 171 3.24 0.77 -18.29
C THR A 171 2.31 1.91 -18.70
N ALA A 172 2.24 3.00 -17.93
CA ALA A 172 1.42 4.16 -18.27
C ALA A 172 1.84 4.72 -19.64
N CYS A 173 0.85 4.99 -20.48
CA CYS A 173 1.02 5.43 -21.86
C CYS A 173 2.10 6.53 -21.95
N ARG A 174 3.03 6.42 -22.92
CA ARG A 174 4.29 7.22 -23.04
C ARG A 174 4.15 8.74 -22.80
N ALA A 175 2.94 9.31 -22.92
CA ALA A 175 2.62 10.71 -22.61
C ALA A 175 2.63 11.07 -21.11
N ALA A 176 2.50 10.12 -20.17
CA ALA A 176 2.47 10.35 -18.72
C ALA A 176 3.85 10.34 -18.03
N ARG A 177 4.95 10.15 -18.78
CA ARG A 177 6.33 9.98 -18.28
C ARG A 177 6.92 11.17 -17.51
N ALA A 178 6.22 12.30 -17.39
CA ALA A 178 6.74 13.46 -16.66
C ALA A 178 6.80 13.23 -15.14
N THR A 179 5.95 12.36 -14.59
CA THR A 179 5.89 12.10 -13.14
C THR A 179 5.61 10.63 -12.85
N PRO A 180 6.44 9.95 -12.03
CA PRO A 180 6.16 8.59 -11.57
C PRO A 180 4.82 8.48 -10.84
N VAL A 181 4.13 7.36 -11.05
CA VAL A 181 2.89 7.03 -10.35
C VAL A 181 3.23 6.72 -8.89
N SER A 182 2.70 7.51 -7.96
CA SER A 182 2.96 7.39 -6.52
C SER A 182 1.70 7.36 -5.65
N LYS A 183 0.52 7.37 -6.29
CA LYS A 183 -0.78 7.42 -5.63
C LYS A 183 -1.72 6.36 -6.18
N MET A 184 -2.71 5.95 -5.39
CA MET A 184 -3.78 5.05 -5.79
C MET A 184 -5.16 5.71 -5.69
N VAL A 185 -6.11 5.22 -6.50
CA VAL A 185 -7.54 5.46 -6.31
C VAL A 185 -8.13 4.26 -5.59
N LEU A 186 -8.83 4.48 -4.49
CA LEU A 186 -9.40 3.41 -3.67
C LEU A 186 -10.93 3.44 -3.72
N LEU A 187 -11.54 2.32 -4.11
CA LEU A 187 -12.97 2.08 -4.08
C LEU A 187 -13.31 1.25 -2.84
N VAL A 188 -14.18 1.77 -1.99
CA VAL A 188 -14.53 1.18 -0.70
C VAL A 188 -16.03 0.90 -0.64
N ASP A 189 -16.39 -0.36 -0.51
CA ASP A 189 -17.76 -0.77 -0.22
C ASP A 189 -17.91 -1.08 1.27
N ILE A 190 -18.76 -0.31 1.96
CA ILE A 190 -19.11 -0.53 3.37
C ILE A 190 -20.54 -1.05 3.55
N SER A 191 -21.13 -1.61 2.50
CA SER A 191 -22.45 -2.25 2.58
C SER A 191 -22.48 -3.29 3.70
N GLY A 192 -23.53 -3.22 4.52
CA GLY A 192 -23.69 -4.11 5.68
C GLY A 192 -22.87 -3.74 6.91
N LEU A 193 -21.97 -2.75 6.85
CA LEU A 193 -21.21 -2.30 8.02
C LEU A 193 -22.14 -1.62 9.03
N GLY A 194 -22.42 -2.34 10.12
CA GLY A 194 -23.18 -1.85 11.26
C GLY A 194 -22.29 -1.29 12.38
N TRP A 195 -22.92 -0.61 13.34
CA TRP A 195 -22.22 -0.05 14.50
C TRP A 195 -21.45 -1.10 15.32
N SER A 196 -22.07 -2.25 15.59
CA SER A 196 -21.44 -3.33 16.38
C SER A 196 -20.20 -3.90 15.68
N GLN A 197 -20.30 -4.16 14.36
CA GLN A 197 -19.16 -4.64 13.58
C GLN A 197 -18.03 -3.60 13.56
N MET A 198 -18.34 -2.32 13.29
CA MET A 198 -17.34 -1.25 13.34
C MET A 198 -16.65 -1.16 14.71
N TRP A 199 -17.39 -1.34 15.81
CA TRP A 199 -16.79 -1.31 17.15
C TRP A 199 -15.80 -2.47 17.38
N ASN A 200 -16.11 -3.67 16.87
CA ASN A 200 -15.22 -4.82 16.91
C ASN A 200 -13.98 -4.66 16.01
N LEU A 201 -14.10 -3.82 14.97
CA LEU A 201 -13.03 -3.50 14.01
C LEU A 201 -12.26 -2.22 14.38
N LYS A 202 -12.67 -1.50 15.44
CA LYS A 202 -12.13 -0.18 15.77
C LYS A 202 -10.60 -0.15 15.84
N GLY A 203 -9.99 -1.08 16.58
CA GLY A 203 -8.53 -1.16 16.72
C GLY A 203 -7.83 -1.39 15.38
N TYR A 204 -8.35 -2.34 14.58
CA TYR A 204 -7.85 -2.65 13.25
C TYR A 204 -7.90 -1.42 12.31
N VAL A 205 -9.02 -0.69 12.29
CA VAL A 205 -9.17 0.52 11.46
C VAL A 205 -8.26 1.65 11.96
N GLN A 206 -8.11 1.82 13.28
CA GLN A 206 -7.21 2.83 13.84
C GLN A 206 -5.75 2.56 13.49
N ASP A 207 -5.32 1.30 13.58
CA ASP A 207 -3.97 0.87 13.23
C ASP A 207 -3.69 1.11 11.75
N PHE A 208 -4.61 0.73 10.87
CA PHE A 208 -4.52 0.96 9.43
C PHE A 208 -4.40 2.45 9.08
N ILE A 209 -5.25 3.31 9.66
CA ILE A 209 -5.17 4.77 9.44
C ILE A 209 -3.83 5.32 9.93
N ASN A 210 -3.35 4.91 11.11
CA ASN A 210 -2.09 5.38 11.65
C ASN A 210 -0.89 4.95 10.78
N ILE A 211 -0.93 3.77 10.18
CA ILE A 211 0.11 3.28 9.25
C ILE A 211 0.08 4.05 7.93
N LEU A 212 -1.10 4.29 7.36
CA LEU A 212 -1.24 5.14 6.18
C LEU A 212 -0.67 6.54 6.44
N SER A 213 -1.07 7.18 7.54
CA SER A 213 -0.59 8.53 7.87
C SER A 213 0.88 8.55 8.29
N THR A 214 1.46 7.47 8.83
CA THR A 214 2.87 7.48 9.27
C THR A 214 3.82 6.95 8.20
N CYS A 215 3.58 5.75 7.69
CA CYS A 215 4.50 5.01 6.82
C CYS A 215 4.23 5.23 5.32
N PHE A 216 2.97 5.48 4.93
CA PHE A 216 2.57 5.66 3.54
C PHE A 216 1.84 7.00 3.28
N PRO A 217 2.38 8.13 3.75
CA PRO A 217 1.73 9.41 3.52
C PRO A 217 1.61 9.71 2.03
N GLU A 218 0.51 10.39 1.67
CA GLU A 218 0.18 10.76 0.29
C GLU A 218 0.01 9.62 -0.72
N VAL A 219 -0.03 8.36 -0.28
CA VAL A 219 -0.28 7.19 -1.16
C VAL A 219 -1.71 7.18 -1.73
N LEU A 220 -2.64 7.92 -1.12
CA LEU A 220 -4.03 8.06 -1.57
C LEU A 220 -4.18 9.32 -2.45
N ASP A 221 -4.73 9.17 -3.65
CA ASP A 221 -5.26 10.30 -4.44
C ASP A 221 -6.74 10.55 -4.08
N LYS A 222 -7.57 9.51 -4.17
CA LYS A 222 -9.00 9.59 -3.87
C LYS A 222 -9.54 8.30 -3.29
N VAL A 223 -10.46 8.41 -2.34
CA VAL A 223 -11.14 7.28 -1.68
C VAL A 223 -12.65 7.44 -1.89
N PHE A 224 -13.25 6.60 -2.71
CA PHE A 224 -14.69 6.60 -2.94
C PHE A 224 -15.37 5.58 -2.02
N ILE A 225 -16.28 6.03 -1.17
CA ILE A 225 -17.03 5.19 -0.24
C ILE A 225 -18.46 5.04 -0.74
N THR A 226 -18.93 3.81 -0.90
CA THR A 226 -20.32 3.45 -1.19
C THR A 226 -20.88 2.50 -0.11
N GLY A 227 -22.19 2.26 -0.13
CA GLY A 227 -22.83 1.30 0.78
C GLY A 227 -23.02 1.82 2.20
N ALA A 228 -22.87 3.13 2.41
CA ALA A 228 -23.02 3.76 3.72
C ALA A 228 -24.41 3.51 4.33
N SER A 229 -24.45 2.81 5.46
CA SER A 229 -25.67 2.56 6.23
C SER A 229 -26.05 3.77 7.10
N GLY A 230 -27.23 3.75 7.73
CA GLY A 230 -27.67 4.82 8.63
C GLY A 230 -26.75 5.06 9.84
N ALA A 231 -25.88 4.11 10.20
CA ALA A 231 -24.88 4.27 11.26
C ALA A 231 -23.61 5.01 10.81
N PHE A 232 -23.41 5.17 9.49
CA PHE A 232 -22.19 5.72 8.91
C PHE A 232 -21.85 7.14 9.37
N PRO A 233 -22.79 8.10 9.55
CA PRO A 233 -22.44 9.43 10.05
C PRO A 233 -21.71 9.41 11.39
N THR A 234 -22.09 8.50 12.30
CA THR A 234 -21.42 8.32 13.59
C THR A 234 -20.04 7.71 13.42
N ILE A 235 -19.91 6.69 12.57
CA ILE A 235 -18.62 6.05 12.24
C ILE A 235 -17.66 7.07 11.62
N TRP A 236 -18.14 7.87 10.67
CA TRP A 236 -17.37 8.91 10.00
C TRP A 236 -16.87 9.99 10.98
N ASN A 237 -17.71 10.39 11.94
CA ASN A 237 -17.29 11.32 12.99
C ASN A 237 -16.18 10.77 13.89
N LEU A 238 -16.08 9.44 14.05
CA LEU A 238 -14.95 8.81 14.74
C LEU A 238 -13.70 8.77 13.85
N ILE A 239 -13.83 8.38 12.59
CA ILE A 239 -12.71 8.32 11.63
C ILE A 239 -12.03 9.69 11.50
N LYS A 240 -12.80 10.78 11.42
CA LYS A 240 -12.27 12.16 11.42
C LYS A 240 -11.44 12.54 12.65
N ARG A 241 -11.54 11.80 13.77
CA ARG A 241 -10.70 12.01 14.96
C ARG A 241 -9.40 11.22 14.91
N TRP A 242 -9.30 10.23 14.03
CA TRP A 242 -8.14 9.35 13.89
C TRP A 242 -7.28 9.70 12.69
N ALA A 243 -7.89 10.17 11.61
CA ALA A 243 -7.21 10.60 10.39
C ALA A 243 -6.91 12.11 10.41
N ASP A 244 -5.80 12.50 9.79
CA ASP A 244 -5.46 13.89 9.56
C ASP A 244 -6.39 14.55 8.51
N ALA A 245 -6.41 15.88 8.51
CA ALA A 245 -7.32 16.63 7.65
C ALA A 245 -7.08 16.41 6.15
N GLU A 246 -5.83 16.14 5.74
CA GLU A 246 -5.51 15.90 4.33
C GLU A 246 -6.00 14.54 3.89
N THR A 247 -5.81 13.51 4.72
CA THR A 247 -6.41 12.19 4.52
C THR A 247 -7.93 12.30 4.38
N ILE A 248 -8.62 13.04 5.27
CA ILE A 248 -10.08 13.20 5.23
C ILE A 248 -10.58 13.88 3.94
N ARG A 249 -9.84 14.86 3.39
CA ARG A 249 -10.22 15.56 2.15
C ARG A 249 -10.29 14.66 0.92
N LYS A 250 -9.60 13.52 0.94
CA LYS A 250 -9.55 12.56 -0.17
C LYS A 250 -10.78 11.66 -0.22
N PHE A 251 -11.58 11.63 0.85
CA PHE A 251 -12.74 10.76 0.98
C PHE A 251 -13.95 11.42 0.32
N VAL A 252 -14.59 10.67 -0.58
CA VAL A 252 -15.83 11.03 -1.25
C VAL A 252 -16.86 9.98 -0.90
N ILE A 253 -17.84 10.37 -0.11
CA ILE A 253 -18.94 9.49 0.31
C ILE A 253 -20.04 9.64 -0.74
N LEU A 254 -20.40 8.55 -1.40
CA LEU A 254 -21.34 8.53 -2.51
C LEU A 254 -22.64 7.84 -2.11
N SER A 255 -23.76 8.44 -2.47
CA SER A 255 -25.05 7.75 -2.49
C SER A 255 -25.15 6.82 -3.72
N PRO A 256 -26.03 5.81 -3.73
CA PRO A 256 -26.07 4.80 -4.79
C PRO A 256 -26.18 5.35 -6.22
N ASN A 257 -26.92 6.45 -6.42
CA ASN A 257 -27.09 7.11 -7.72
C ASN A 257 -25.88 7.98 -8.11
N GLU A 258 -24.99 8.30 -7.18
CA GLU A 258 -23.78 9.09 -7.44
C GLU A 258 -22.55 8.21 -7.72
N VAL A 259 -22.60 6.90 -7.38
CA VAL A 259 -21.45 5.98 -7.50
C VAL A 259 -20.88 6.00 -8.92
N LEU A 260 -21.66 5.51 -9.88
CA LEU A 260 -21.15 5.34 -11.24
C LEU A 260 -20.76 6.67 -11.92
N PRO A 261 -21.59 7.74 -11.87
CA PRO A 261 -21.21 9.04 -12.44
C PRO A 261 -19.89 9.58 -11.88
N SER A 262 -19.70 9.50 -10.55
CA SER A 262 -18.47 10.01 -9.91
C SER A 262 -17.24 9.19 -10.28
N LEU A 263 -17.38 7.86 -10.39
CA LEU A 263 -16.26 7.00 -10.77
C LEU A 263 -15.85 7.20 -12.23
N GLN A 264 -16.81 7.40 -13.14
CA GLN A 264 -16.55 7.63 -14.56
C GLN A 264 -15.78 8.93 -14.85
N GLU A 265 -15.80 9.91 -13.94
CA GLU A 265 -14.94 11.09 -14.03
C GLU A 265 -13.44 10.73 -13.89
N TYR A 266 -13.13 9.66 -13.16
CA TYR A 266 -11.76 9.29 -12.78
C TYR A 266 -11.26 7.99 -13.41
N ILE A 267 -12.14 7.06 -13.74
CA ILE A 267 -11.82 5.69 -14.17
C ILE A 267 -12.63 5.38 -15.43
N GLU A 268 -12.01 4.73 -16.42
CA GLU A 268 -12.74 4.26 -17.60
C GLU A 268 -13.74 3.17 -17.21
N MET A 269 -14.89 3.13 -17.90
CA MET A 269 -16.00 2.22 -17.57
C MET A 269 -15.58 0.74 -17.52
N GLU A 270 -14.68 0.34 -18.42
CA GLU A 270 -14.07 -1.00 -18.53
C GLU A 270 -13.12 -1.36 -17.38
N ASN A 271 -12.67 -0.37 -16.62
CA ASN A 271 -11.75 -0.52 -15.48
C ASN A 271 -12.47 -0.43 -14.12
N ILE A 272 -13.76 -0.06 -14.11
CA ILE A 272 -14.57 -0.01 -12.89
C ILE A 272 -15.15 -1.41 -12.61
N PRO A 273 -14.97 -1.97 -11.40
CA PRO A 273 -15.55 -3.27 -11.05
C PRO A 273 -17.08 -3.27 -11.13
N THR A 274 -17.67 -4.41 -11.52
CA THR A 274 -19.13 -4.58 -11.60
C THR A 274 -19.85 -4.31 -10.27
N ALA A 275 -19.21 -4.59 -9.14
CA ALA A 275 -19.70 -4.24 -7.80
C ALA A 275 -19.95 -2.74 -7.58
N PHE A 276 -19.30 -1.88 -8.38
CA PHE A 276 -19.48 -0.43 -8.37
C PHE A 276 -20.24 0.09 -9.62
N GLY A 277 -20.87 -0.81 -10.38
CA GLY A 277 -21.67 -0.49 -11.56
C GLY A 277 -20.88 -0.38 -12.87
N GLY A 278 -19.61 -0.77 -12.88
CA GLY A 278 -18.77 -0.79 -14.08
C GLY A 278 -18.87 -2.08 -14.89
N LEU A 279 -17.89 -2.31 -15.78
CA LEU A 279 -17.84 -3.47 -16.68
C LEU A 279 -16.70 -4.46 -16.35
N HIS A 280 -15.85 -4.15 -15.39
CA HIS A 280 -14.75 -5.05 -15.01
C HIS A 280 -15.27 -6.16 -14.08
N GLU A 281 -15.34 -7.39 -14.59
CA GLU A 281 -15.72 -8.56 -13.81
C GLU A 281 -14.60 -8.99 -12.87
N LEU A 282 -14.52 -8.33 -11.72
CA LEU A 282 -13.58 -8.68 -10.65
C LEU A 282 -14.34 -8.86 -9.34
N GLY A 283 -14.18 -10.03 -8.74
CA GLY A 283 -14.72 -10.32 -7.42
C GLY A 283 -13.97 -9.55 -6.33
N ILE A 284 -14.65 -9.23 -5.24
CA ILE A 284 -13.98 -8.69 -4.07
C ILE A 284 -13.16 -9.83 -3.43
N GLY A 285 -11.87 -9.57 -3.17
CA GLY A 285 -10.95 -10.56 -2.61
C GLY A 285 -10.33 -11.51 -3.63
N THR A 286 -10.55 -11.30 -4.93
CA THR A 286 -9.87 -12.05 -5.99
C THR A 286 -8.54 -11.39 -6.36
N ARG A 287 -7.67 -12.14 -7.04
CA ARG A 287 -6.39 -11.61 -7.53
C ARG A 287 -6.56 -10.50 -8.57
N PRO A 288 -5.56 -9.61 -8.71
CA PRO A 288 -5.57 -8.60 -9.76
C PRO A 288 -5.69 -9.23 -11.15
N ASP A 289 -6.60 -8.73 -11.97
CA ASP A 289 -6.69 -9.08 -13.39
C ASP A 289 -6.00 -7.97 -14.20
N LEU A 290 -4.74 -8.23 -14.58
CA LEU A 290 -3.91 -7.23 -15.24
C LEU A 290 -4.47 -6.84 -16.60
N ASP A 291 -4.54 -5.53 -16.86
CA ASP A 291 -4.87 -5.00 -18.16
C ASP A 291 -3.93 -5.52 -19.27
N ARG A 292 -4.45 -5.67 -20.49
CA ARG A 292 -3.70 -6.15 -21.64
C ARG A 292 -2.43 -5.33 -21.88
N THR A 293 -2.49 -4.01 -21.68
CA THR A 293 -1.35 -3.11 -21.85
C THR A 293 -0.24 -3.43 -20.86
N ILE A 294 -0.60 -3.72 -19.61
CA ILE A 294 0.34 -4.11 -18.55
C ILE A 294 0.94 -5.48 -18.86
N LYS A 295 0.10 -6.46 -19.24
CA LYS A 295 0.56 -7.81 -19.63
C LYS A 295 1.55 -7.76 -20.79
N THR A 296 1.31 -6.90 -21.78
CA THR A 296 2.16 -6.78 -22.98
C THR A 296 3.45 -6.02 -22.72
N ALA A 297 3.48 -5.15 -21.71
CA ALA A 297 4.68 -4.40 -21.33
C ALA A 297 5.70 -5.24 -20.54
N LEU A 298 5.28 -6.39 -20.02
CA LEU A 298 6.13 -7.34 -19.31
C LEU A 298 6.62 -8.42 -20.27
N GLU A 299 7.93 -8.67 -20.24
CA GLU A 299 8.56 -9.84 -20.83
C GLU A 299 8.49 -10.97 -19.81
N TRP A 300 7.47 -11.81 -19.91
CA TRP A 300 7.24 -12.91 -18.99
C TRP A 300 8.25 -14.04 -19.18
N GLU A 301 8.69 -14.63 -18.07
CA GLU A 301 9.49 -15.86 -18.12
C GLU A 301 8.70 -16.97 -18.85
N PRO A 302 9.38 -17.86 -19.59
CA PRO A 302 8.73 -18.98 -20.27
C PRO A 302 7.86 -19.80 -19.29
N GLU A 303 6.73 -20.34 -19.78
CA GLU A 303 5.82 -21.22 -19.01
C GLU A 303 5.01 -20.53 -17.90
N LYS A 304 5.02 -19.19 -17.82
CA LYS A 304 4.14 -18.44 -16.91
C LYS A 304 2.86 -17.96 -17.61
N ASP A 305 1.72 -18.12 -16.95
CA ASP A 305 0.37 -17.78 -17.46
C ASP A 305 0.08 -16.28 -17.54
N GLN A 306 1.11 -15.42 -17.61
CA GLN A 306 0.98 -13.95 -17.56
C GLN A 306 0.19 -13.45 -16.34
N GLU A 307 0.30 -14.18 -15.23
CA GLU A 307 -0.29 -13.86 -13.93
C GLU A 307 0.80 -13.49 -12.93
N LEU A 308 0.45 -12.60 -11.99
CA LEU A 308 1.34 -12.27 -10.89
C LEU A 308 1.44 -13.48 -9.94
N PRO A 309 2.67 -13.88 -9.55
CA PRO A 309 2.83 -14.93 -8.56
C PRO A 309 2.31 -14.47 -7.19
N GLU A 310 1.89 -15.42 -6.37
CA GLU A 310 1.59 -15.20 -4.95
C GLU A 310 2.78 -14.60 -4.23
N GLY A 311 2.51 -13.94 -3.11
CA GLY A 311 3.49 -13.43 -2.18
C GLY A 311 3.94 -12.00 -2.47
N PRO A 312 4.86 -11.49 -1.64
CA PRO A 312 5.43 -10.17 -1.85
C PRO A 312 6.25 -10.12 -3.15
N LEU A 313 6.09 -9.04 -3.91
CA LEU A 313 6.78 -8.80 -5.18
C LEU A 313 7.70 -7.59 -5.07
N LYS A 314 8.79 -7.57 -5.83
CA LYS A 314 9.71 -6.43 -5.91
C LYS A 314 10.34 -6.31 -7.29
N TRP A 315 11.00 -5.19 -7.54
CA TRP A 315 11.87 -5.00 -8.68
C TRP A 315 13.34 -5.19 -8.24
N ASP A 316 14.08 -6.00 -8.98
CA ASP A 316 15.53 -6.10 -8.91
C ASP A 316 16.14 -5.36 -10.11
N ALA A 317 17.22 -4.62 -9.85
CA ALA A 317 17.86 -3.71 -10.81
C ALA A 317 16.88 -2.85 -11.64
N GLY A 318 15.73 -2.48 -11.04
CA GLY A 318 14.69 -1.62 -11.64
C GLY A 318 13.89 -2.20 -12.78
N THR A 319 14.24 -3.38 -13.27
CA THR A 319 13.74 -3.92 -14.54
C THR A 319 13.33 -5.38 -14.46
N ILE A 320 13.78 -6.11 -13.43
CA ILE A 320 13.48 -7.53 -13.24
C ILE A 320 12.42 -7.66 -12.15
N ALA A 321 11.26 -8.21 -12.47
CA ALA A 321 10.20 -8.49 -11.52
C ALA A 321 10.49 -9.81 -10.78
N VAL A 322 10.56 -9.74 -9.45
CA VAL A 322 10.99 -10.84 -8.59
C VAL A 322 9.94 -11.13 -7.51
N ALA A 323 9.62 -12.41 -7.34
CA ALA A 323 8.76 -12.90 -6.28
C ALA A 323 9.60 -13.36 -5.09
N VAL A 324 9.34 -12.81 -3.90
CA VAL A 324 10.11 -13.09 -2.67
C VAL A 324 9.23 -13.70 -1.57
N GLY A 325 9.80 -13.96 -0.40
CA GLY A 325 9.10 -14.58 0.73
C GLY A 325 9.54 -16.03 0.94
N SER A 326 8.74 -16.80 1.68
CA SER A 326 9.03 -18.22 1.92
C SER A 326 7.81 -19.11 1.66
N VAL A 327 8.07 -20.27 1.05
CA VAL A 327 7.09 -21.32 0.80
C VAL A 327 7.54 -22.55 1.57
N GLN A 328 6.69 -23.07 2.46
CA GLN A 328 7.04 -24.20 3.34
C GLN A 328 8.34 -23.97 4.14
N GLY A 329 8.60 -22.72 4.54
CA GLY A 329 9.80 -22.33 5.28
C GLY A 329 11.07 -22.18 4.44
N VAL A 330 11.03 -22.47 3.13
CA VAL A 330 12.14 -22.25 2.21
C VAL A 330 12.00 -20.88 1.57
N GLN A 331 13.01 -20.02 1.74
CA GLN A 331 13.03 -18.70 1.11
C GLN A 331 13.13 -18.83 -0.41
N ARG A 332 12.36 -18.02 -1.13
CA ARG A 332 12.41 -17.91 -2.59
C ARG A 332 12.80 -16.50 -3.01
N GLU A 333 13.43 -16.41 -4.17
CA GLU A 333 13.73 -15.17 -4.87
C GLU A 333 13.78 -15.50 -6.36
N ASN A 334 12.59 -15.51 -6.98
CA ASN A 334 12.43 -16.04 -8.34
C ASN A 334 12.02 -14.90 -9.27
N SER A 335 12.77 -14.69 -10.34
CA SER A 335 12.32 -13.83 -11.45
C SER A 335 11.07 -14.44 -12.09
N PHE A 336 10.17 -13.58 -12.55
CA PHE A 336 8.97 -14.02 -13.28
C PHE A 336 8.64 -13.16 -14.50
N ALA A 337 9.19 -11.94 -14.57
CA ALA A 337 9.10 -11.08 -15.75
C ALA A 337 10.22 -10.03 -15.75
N SER A 338 10.43 -9.37 -16.88
CA SER A 338 11.25 -8.16 -17.01
C SER A 338 10.54 -7.05 -17.80
N VAL A 339 11.09 -5.84 -17.78
CA VAL A 339 10.66 -4.73 -18.65
C VAL A 339 11.85 -4.29 -19.50
N ALA A 340 11.67 -4.23 -20.82
CA ALA A 340 12.65 -3.65 -21.73
C ALA A 340 12.70 -2.12 -21.58
N ILE A 341 13.91 -1.56 -21.42
CA ILE A 341 14.16 -0.11 -21.33
C ILE A 341 14.08 0.55 -22.72
#